data_AF-A0A496V6R7-F1
#
_entry.id   AF-A0A496V6R7-F1
#
_cell.length_a   1.000
_cell.length_b   1.000
_cell.length_c   1.000
_cell.angle_alpha   90.00
_cell.angle_beta   90.00
_cell.angle_gamma   90.00
#
_symmetry.space_group_name_H-M   'P 1'
#
loop_
_entity.id
_entity.type
_entity.pdbx_description
1 polymer ?
#
loop_
_entity_poly.entity_id
_entity_poly.type
_entity_poly.pdbx_seq_one_letter_code
_entity_poly.pdbx_strand_id
1 'polypeptide(L)'
;MIVPRVERHIVDMNQQLIDLSYASKNLYNCATFIMRQNFIKNHKIIDYSLMDKIIKRDYTEVYKGLPAQSSQQVLRLVSKNWKSFFK
;
A
#
# COMPACT_ATOMS: atom_id res chain seq x y z
N MET A 1 27.75 -7.86 -22.25
CA MET A 1 27.04 -7.66 -20.96
C MET A 1 25.78 -8.51 -20.99
N ILE A 2 25.75 -9.61 -20.24
CA ILE A 2 24.58 -10.51 -20.18
C ILE A 2 23.62 -9.88 -19.18
N VAL A 3 22.48 -9.36 -19.65
CA VAL A 3 21.42 -8.87 -18.76
C VAL A 3 20.71 -10.10 -18.20
N PRO A 4 20.75 -10.37 -16.88
CA PRO A 4 19.96 -11.44 -16.30
C PRO A 4 18.49 -11.09 -16.53
N ARG A 5 17.75 -11.98 -17.20
CA ARG A 5 16.31 -11.80 -17.36
C ARG A 5 15.70 -11.85 -15.96
N VAL A 6 15.20 -10.71 -15.48
CA VAL A 6 14.30 -10.66 -14.33
C VAL A 6 13.10 -11.55 -14.65
N GLU A 7 12.65 -12.35 -13.69
CA GLU A 7 11.52 -13.25 -13.86
C GLU A 7 10.32 -12.50 -14.43
N ARG A 8 9.77 -12.97 -15.55
CA ARG A 8 8.64 -12.36 -16.24
C ARG A 8 7.49 -13.35 -16.25
N HIS A 9 6.43 -13.05 -15.48
CA HIS A 9 5.17 -13.78 -15.58
C HIS A 9 4.27 -13.07 -16.59
N ILE A 10 3.89 -13.80 -17.64
CA ILE A 10 2.84 -13.37 -18.57
C ILE A 10 1.54 -13.92 -17.99
N VAL A 11 0.66 -13.01 -17.58
CA VAL A 11 -0.67 -13.37 -17.07
C VAL A 11 -1.65 -12.99 -18.17
N ASP A 12 -2.51 -13.94 -18.57
CA ASP A 12 -3.61 -13.64 -19.49
C ASP A 12 -4.55 -12.60 -18.89
N MET A 13 -5.28 -11.87 -19.74
CA MET A 13 -6.19 -10.81 -19.30
C MET A 13 -7.24 -11.37 -18.34
N ASN A 14 -7.06 -11.07 -17.04
CA ASN A 14 -7.97 -11.45 -15.98
C ASN A 14 -8.47 -10.18 -15.29
N GLN A 15 -9.74 -9.85 -15.52
CA GLN A 15 -10.35 -8.63 -14.99
C GLN A 15 -10.29 -8.56 -13.47
N GLN A 16 -10.47 -9.68 -12.76
CA GLN A 16 -10.41 -9.71 -11.29
C GLN A 16 -9.01 -9.33 -10.78
N LEU A 17 -7.95 -9.84 -11.43
CA LEU A 17 -6.57 -9.48 -11.05
C LEU A 17 -6.28 -8.00 -11.32
N ILE A 18 -6.82 -7.47 -12.43
CA ILE A 18 -6.72 -6.05 -12.76
C ILE A 18 -7.40 -5.20 -11.69
N ASP A 19 -8.65 -5.53 -11.32
CA ASP A 19 -9.43 -4.80 -10.33
C ASP A 19 -8.76 -4.82 -8.94
N LEU A 20 -8.28 -5.99 -8.51
CA LEU A 20 -7.52 -6.14 -7.26
C LEU A 20 -6.22 -5.32 -7.28
N SER A 21 -5.53 -5.27 -8.43
CA SER A 21 -4.31 -4.47 -8.60
C SER A 21 -4.59 -2.98 -8.47
N TYR A 22 -5.69 -2.50 -9.06
CA TYR A 22 -6.14 -1.12 -8.91
C TYR A 22 -6.52 -0.79 -7.47
N ALA A 23 -7.27 -1.66 -6.79
CA ALA A 23 -7.63 -1.48 -5.39
C ALA A 23 -6.38 -1.42 -4.49
N SER A 24 -5.41 -2.31 -4.71
CA SER A 24 -4.13 -2.30 -3.98
C SER A 24 -3.33 -1.03 -4.20
N LYS A 25 -3.23 -0.57 -5.45
CA LYS A 25 -2.58 0.71 -5.77
C LYS A 25 -3.25 1.87 -5.05
N ASN A 26 -4.58 1.93 -5.05
CA ASN A 26 -5.34 3.00 -4.42
C ASN A 26 -5.11 3.04 -2.91
N LEU A 27 -5.15 1.88 -2.24
CA LEU A 27 -4.86 1.77 -0.82
C LEU A 27 -3.43 2.21 -0.48
N TYR A 28 -2.45 1.74 -1.24
CA TYR A 28 -1.05 2.12 -1.04
C TYR A 28 -0.84 3.64 -1.17
N ASN A 29 -1.42 4.24 -2.23
CA ASN A 29 -1.32 5.67 -2.48
C ASN A 29 -2.01 6.50 -1.40
N CYS A 30 -3.20 6.08 -0.96
CA CYS A 30 -3.94 6.73 0.12
C CYS A 30 -3.13 6.74 1.41
N ALA A 31 -2.65 5.58 1.86
CA ALA A 31 -1.85 5.47 3.08
C ALA A 31 -0.52 6.25 2.99
N THR A 32 0.14 6.20 1.83
CA THR A 32 1.37 6.98 1.59
C THR A 32 1.11 8.47 1.62
N PHE A 33 0.00 8.95 1.05
CA PHE A 33 -0.40 10.35 1.11
C PHE A 33 -0.58 10.81 2.56
N ILE A 34 -1.36 10.07 3.36
CA ILE A 34 -1.58 10.38 4.78
C ILE A 34 -0.26 10.42 5.56
N MET A 35 0.61 9.44 5.33
CA MET A 35 1.95 9.38 5.93
C MET A 35 2.76 10.65 5.60
N ARG A 36 2.79 11.04 4.32
CA ARG A 36 3.50 12.26 3.87
C ARG A 36 2.94 13.52 4.51
N GLN A 37 1.61 13.66 4.55
CA GLN A 37 0.97 14.83 5.16
C GLN A 37 1.34 14.96 6.64
N ASN A 38 1.30 13.85 7.39
CA ASN A 38 1.70 13.86 8.79
C ASN A 38 3.18 14.15 8.99
N PHE A 39 4.04 13.60 8.13
CA PHE A 39 5.48 13.85 8.19
C PHE A 39 5.82 15.32 7.90
N ILE A 40 5.21 15.92 6.87
CA ILE A 40 5.46 17.33 6.52
C ILE A 40 5.01 18.27 7.63
N LYS A 41 3.85 18.00 8.26
CA LYS A 41 3.27 18.89 9.28
C LYS A 41 3.88 18.71 10.66
N ASN A 42 4.16 17.46 11.03
CA ASN A 42 4.47 17.09 12.42
C ASN A 42 5.84 16.42 12.57
N HIS A 43 6.58 16.19 11.48
CA HIS A 43 7.84 15.43 11.45
C HIS A 43 7.76 14.04 12.10
N LYS A 44 6.58 13.40 12.02
CA LYS A 44 6.31 12.08 12.60
C LYS A 44 5.88 11.07 11.55
N ILE A 45 6.32 9.84 11.72
CA ILE A 45 5.86 8.68 10.95
C ILE A 45 4.70 8.04 11.72
N ILE A 46 3.66 7.64 11.00
CA ILE A 46 2.52 6.91 11.54
C ILE A 46 2.90 5.42 11.60
N ASP A 47 2.74 4.78 12.75
CA ASP A 47 2.93 3.34 12.86
C ASP A 47 1.82 2.56 12.14
N TYR A 48 2.07 1.29 11.84
CA TYR A 48 1.11 0.44 11.14
C TYR A 48 -0.25 0.37 11.85
N SER A 49 -0.26 0.23 13.18
CA SER A 49 -1.48 0.03 13.95
C SER A 49 -2.38 1.27 13.91
N LEU A 50 -1.77 2.46 13.97
CA LEU A 50 -2.48 3.72 13.81
C LEU A 50 -2.96 3.91 12.36
N MET A 51 -2.12 3.59 11.36
CA MET A 51 -2.52 3.68 9.95
C MET A 51 -3.70 2.77 9.63
N ASP A 52 -3.72 1.52 10.11
CA ASP A 52 -4.84 0.59 9.91
C ASP A 52 -6.14 1.12 10.53
N LYS A 53 -6.08 1.74 11.72
CA LYS A 53 -7.25 2.39 12.34
C LYS A 53 -7.74 3.59 11.53
N ILE A 54 -6.84 4.47 11.08
CA ILE A 54 -7.18 5.65 10.28
C ILE A 54 -7.87 5.22 9.00
N ILE A 55 -7.27 4.30 8.24
CA ILE A 55 -7.82 3.85 6.95
C ILE A 55 -9.18 3.16 7.14
N LYS A 56 -9.32 2.29 8.15
CA LYS A 56 -10.61 1.63 8.43
C LYS A 56 -11.73 2.59 8.80
N ARG A 57 -11.41 3.72 9.44
CA ARG A 57 -12.40 4.70 9.91
C ARG A 57 -12.73 5.72 8.83
N ASP A 58 -11.69 6.31 8.24
CA ASP A 58 -11.79 7.53 7.42
C ASP A 58 -11.81 7.23 5.91
N TYR A 59 -11.36 6.05 5.49
CA TYR A 59 -11.23 5.63 4.09
C TYR A 59 -11.77 4.21 3.90
N THR A 60 -12.98 3.97 4.43
CA THR A 60 -13.57 2.64 4.53
C THR A 60 -13.75 1.99 3.16
N GLU A 61 -14.13 2.76 2.14
CA GLU A 61 -14.28 2.33 0.76
C GLU A 61 -12.96 1.84 0.16
N VAL A 62 -11.85 2.54 0.46
CA VAL A 62 -10.51 2.13 0.02
C VAL A 62 -10.06 0.86 0.76
N TYR A 63 -10.34 0.77 2.07
CA TYR A 63 -10.01 -0.42 2.87
C TYR A 63 -10.76 -1.67 2.42
N LYS A 64 -12.06 -1.53 2.15
CA LYS A 64 -12.95 -2.62 1.75
C LYS A 64 -12.87 -2.96 0.25
N GLY A 65 -12.14 -2.18 -0.54
CA GLY A 65 -11.84 -2.49 -1.94
C GLY A 65 -10.97 -3.75 -2.12
N LEU A 66 -10.40 -4.28 -1.04
CA LEU A 66 -9.66 -5.52 -0.99
C LEU A 66 -10.19 -6.41 0.15
N PRO A 67 -9.93 -7.74 0.11
CA PRO A 67 -10.07 -8.59 1.29
C PRO A 67 -9.26 -8.02 2.45
N ALA A 68 -9.81 -8.04 3.67
CA ALA A 68 -9.23 -7.35 4.82
C ALA A 68 -7.76 -7.73 5.08
N GLN A 69 -7.40 -9.01 4.88
CA GLN A 69 -6.01 -9.47 5.00
C GLN A 69 -5.10 -8.84 3.96
N SER A 70 -5.54 -8.74 2.70
CA SER A 70 -4.77 -8.06 1.64
C SER A 70 -4.60 -6.58 1.97
N SER A 71 -5.64 -5.90 2.47
CA SER A 71 -5.54 -4.50 2.90
C SER A 71 -4.49 -4.32 4.00
N GLN A 72 -4.49 -5.20 5.00
CA GLN A 72 -3.49 -5.18 6.08
C GLN A 72 -2.07 -5.40 5.55
N GLN A 73 -1.87 -6.31 4.59
CA GLN A 73 -0.55 -6.54 4.00
C GLN A 73 -0.05 -5.32 3.22
N VAL A 74 -0.92 -4.65 2.46
CA VAL A 74 -0.56 -3.40 1.77
C VAL A 74 -0.13 -2.33 2.78
N LEU A 75 -0.85 -2.16 3.89
CA LEU A 75 -0.49 -1.20 4.93
C LEU A 75 0.82 -1.57 5.65
N ARG A 76 1.09 -2.85 5.87
CA ARG A 76 2.38 -3.34 6.39
C ARG A 76 3.52 -3.03 5.42
N LEU A 77 3.30 -3.20 4.12
CA LEU A 77 4.27 -2.87 3.09
C LEU A 77 4.58 -1.36 3.09
N VAL A 78 3.55 -0.50 3.17
CA VAL A 78 3.74 0.95 3.33
C VAL A 78 4.61 1.23 4.57
N SER A 79 4.27 0.66 5.73
CA SER A 79 5.05 0.85 6.96
C SER A 79 6.51 0.40 6.80
N LYS A 80 6.76 -0.75 6.15
CA LYS A 80 8.11 -1.26 5.87
C LYS A 80 8.90 -0.33 4.97
N ASN A 81 8.29 0.15 3.88
CA ASN A 81 8.94 1.03 2.91
C ASN A 81 9.33 2.36 3.55
N TRP A 82 8.45 2.93 4.38
CA TRP A 82 8.73 4.15 5.12
C TRP A 82 9.83 3.96 6.16
N LYS A 83 9.88 2.81 6.85
CA LYS A 83 11.01 2.49 7.74
C LYS A 83 12.33 2.41 6.97
N SER A 84 12.33 1.71 5.83
CA SER A 84 13.52 1.53 4.97
C SER A 84 14.03 2.83 4.36
N PHE A 85 13.16 3.83 4.17
CA PHE A 85 13.57 5.14 3.66
C PHE A 85 14.43 5.91 4.68
N PHE A 86 14.18 5.72 5.97
CA PHE A 86 14.90 6.42 7.04
C PHE A 86 16.00 5.59 7.72
N LYS A 87 16.00 4.26 7.53
CA LYS A 87 16.96 3.35 8.16
C LYS A 87 17.26 2.16 7.26
#